data_AF-A0A5R9PC77-F1
#
_entry.id   AF-A0A5R9PC77-F1
#
_cell.length_a   1.000
_cell.length_b   1.000
_cell.length_c   1.000
_cell.angle_alpha   90.00
_cell.angle_beta   90.00
_cell.angle_gamma   90.00
#
_symmetry.space_group_name_H-M   'P 1'
#
loop_
_entity.id
_entity.type
_entity.pdbx_description
1 polymer ?
#
loop_
_entity_poly.entity_id
_entity_poly.type
_entity_poly.pdbx_seq_one_letter_code
_entity_poly.pdbx_strand_id
1 'polypeptide(L)'
;MQADTRAQGGVGSGAPEGVSGQNPEQGHRPVEYHIAYCAYGATGEGETLFVAVSGTQEHAMSAFKSNVPEYWKDHMTLDVIGDESSAATRSITCWIPQAALDLIAGCPPGTNFYFAIMHCNLS
;
A
#
# COMPACT_ATOMS: atom_id res chain seq x y z
N MET A 1 72.56 -20.23 10.45
CA MET A 1 71.51 -20.18 9.42
C MET A 1 71.78 -18.96 8.55
N GLN A 2 71.69 -19.17 7.24
CA GLN A 2 71.94 -18.27 6.11
C GLN A 2 71.20 -16.92 6.29
N ALA A 3 71.83 -15.75 6.12
CA ALA A 3 72.34 -15.06 4.91
C ALA A 3 71.37 -13.95 4.47
N ASP A 4 71.94 -12.75 4.29
CA ASP A 4 71.62 -11.69 3.31
C ASP A 4 70.18 -11.13 3.22
N THR A 5 69.88 -9.89 2.83
CA THR A 5 70.54 -8.59 2.56
C THR A 5 69.45 -7.70 1.93
N ARG A 6 69.55 -6.36 2.10
CA ARG A 6 68.90 -5.26 1.32
C ARG A 6 67.37 -5.09 1.46
N ALA A 7 66.85 -3.91 1.81
CA ALA A 7 66.91 -2.57 1.18
C ALA A 7 65.94 -2.37 -0.01
N GLN A 8 65.39 -1.14 -0.05
CA GLN A 8 64.53 -0.54 -1.09
C GLN A 8 63.07 -1.01 -1.03
N GLY A 9 62.07 -0.13 -0.97
CA GLY A 9 61.87 1.09 -1.75
C GLY A 9 60.71 0.80 -2.72
N GLY A 10 59.58 1.48 -2.57
CA GLY A 10 58.41 1.21 -3.42
C GLY A 10 57.20 2.06 -3.07
N VAL A 11 57.10 3.21 -3.71
CA VAL A 11 55.86 3.98 -3.85
C VAL A 11 54.90 3.17 -4.72
N GLY A 12 53.65 3.00 -4.29
CA GLY A 12 52.64 2.34 -5.11
C GLY A 12 51.25 2.29 -4.49
N SER A 13 50.39 3.17 -5.01
CA SER A 13 48.99 2.89 -5.34
C SER A 13 47.96 2.67 -4.23
N GLY A 14 46.94 3.53 -4.23
CA GLY A 14 45.65 3.24 -3.59
C GLY A 14 44.91 4.51 -3.19
N ALA A 15 44.24 5.16 -4.15
CA ALA A 15 43.14 6.06 -3.81
C ALA A 15 42.07 5.26 -3.08
N PRO A 16 41.50 5.72 -1.94
CA PRO A 16 40.26 5.14 -1.46
C PRO A 16 39.13 5.64 -2.35
N GLU A 17 38.58 4.70 -3.11
CA GLU A 17 37.30 4.79 -3.80
C GLU A 17 36.18 5.17 -2.84
N GLY A 18 35.27 6.01 -3.36
CA GLY A 18 33.84 5.81 -3.21
C GLY A 18 33.23 5.87 -1.82
N VAL A 19 32.65 7.02 -1.49
CA VAL A 19 31.25 7.03 -1.03
C VAL A 19 30.55 8.14 -1.82
N SER A 20 30.15 7.79 -3.05
CA SER A 20 29.09 8.52 -3.72
C SER A 20 27.84 8.33 -2.88
N GLY A 21 27.42 9.40 -2.20
CA GLY A 21 26.15 9.45 -1.49
C GLY A 21 25.01 9.29 -2.48
N GLN A 22 24.69 8.04 -2.82
CA GLN A 22 23.40 7.71 -3.35
C GLN A 22 22.45 7.69 -2.16
N ASN A 23 21.88 8.85 -1.86
CA ASN A 23 20.55 8.88 -1.27
C ASN A 23 19.65 8.27 -2.35
N PRO A 24 19.09 7.06 -2.19
CA PRO A 24 18.05 6.64 -3.10
C PRO A 24 16.88 7.57 -2.76
N GLU A 25 16.70 8.62 -3.57
CA GLU A 25 15.38 9.12 -3.82
C GLU A 25 14.59 7.89 -4.26
N GLN A 26 13.89 7.28 -3.30
CA GLN A 26 12.96 6.21 -3.55
C GLN A 26 11.97 6.82 -4.53
N GLY A 27 12.20 6.54 -5.82
CA GLY A 27 11.31 6.95 -6.87
C GLY A 27 9.94 6.46 -6.45
N HIS A 28 9.09 7.41 -6.08
CA HIS A 28 7.74 7.17 -5.61
C HIS A 28 7.00 6.63 -6.83
N ARG A 29 7.09 5.31 -7.05
CA ARG A 29 6.29 4.67 -8.10
C ARG A 29 4.85 5.00 -7.75
N PRO A 30 4.05 5.48 -8.71
CA PRO A 30 2.64 5.73 -8.45
C PRO A 30 2.04 4.46 -7.88
N VAL A 31 1.52 4.54 -6.66
CA VAL A 31 0.93 3.40 -5.96
C VAL A 31 -0.48 3.24 -6.51
N GLU A 32 -0.71 2.12 -7.18
CA GLU A 32 -2.04 1.70 -7.59
C GLU A 32 -2.81 1.22 -6.35
N TYR A 33 -3.98 1.79 -6.10
CA TYR A 33 -4.82 1.39 -4.97
C TYR A 33 -5.92 0.48 -5.47
N HIS A 34 -6.17 -0.59 -4.71
CA HIS A 34 -7.27 -1.51 -4.92
C HIS A 34 -8.25 -1.39 -3.77
N ILE A 35 -9.54 -1.43 -4.11
CA ILE A 35 -10.64 -1.28 -3.16
C ILE A 35 -11.57 -2.48 -3.24
N ALA A 36 -11.90 -3.04 -2.08
CA ALA A 36 -12.94 -4.04 -1.91
C ALA A 36 -14.05 -3.45 -1.04
N TYR A 37 -15.29 -3.45 -1.51
CA TYR A 37 -16.40 -2.84 -0.77
C TYR A 37 -17.72 -3.57 -0.96
N CYS A 38 -18.65 -3.42 -0.02
CA CYS A 38 -20.06 -3.69 -0.26
C CYS A 38 -20.91 -2.62 0.44
N ALA A 39 -21.92 -2.12 -0.27
CA ALA A 39 -22.94 -1.23 0.26
C ALA A 39 -24.24 -2.01 0.37
N TYR A 40 -24.94 -1.86 1.50
CA TYR A 40 -26.25 -2.44 1.70
C TYR A 40 -27.18 -1.48 2.40
N GLY A 41 -28.34 -1.26 1.80
CA GLY A 41 -29.47 -0.59 2.44
C GLY A 41 -30.54 -1.60 2.85
N ALA A 42 -30.88 -1.63 4.14
CA ALA A 42 -32.13 -2.21 4.60
C ALA A 42 -33.19 -1.10 4.69
N THR A 43 -34.35 -1.35 4.08
CA THR A 43 -35.51 -0.44 4.16
C THR A 43 -35.85 -0.14 5.62
N GLY A 44 -35.67 1.11 6.05
CA GLY A 44 -36.00 1.56 7.40
C GLY A 44 -34.91 1.40 8.47
N GLU A 45 -33.78 0.74 8.17
CA GLU A 45 -32.68 0.55 9.13
C GLU A 45 -31.46 1.41 8.83
N GLY A 46 -31.27 1.81 7.56
CA GLY A 46 -30.10 2.58 7.16
C GLY A 46 -29.32 1.93 6.04
N GLU A 47 -28.22 2.59 5.65
CA GLU A 47 -27.24 2.07 4.72
C GLU A 47 -25.94 1.76 5.45
N THR A 48 -25.41 0.56 5.26
CA THR A 48 -24.11 0.14 5.77
C THR A 48 -23.14 -0.06 4.61
N LEU A 49 -21.98 0.57 4.69
CA LEU A 49 -20.89 0.43 3.75
C LEU A 49 -19.68 -0.18 4.47
N PHE A 50 -19.20 -1.29 3.95
CA PHE A 50 -17.90 -1.85 4.31
C PHE A 50 -16.90 -1.51 3.21
N VAL A 51 -15.71 -1.03 3.58
CA VAL A 51 -14.66 -0.68 2.63
C VAL A 51 -13.29 -1.12 3.13
N ALA A 52 -12.54 -1.79 2.26
CA ALA A 52 -11.14 -2.15 2.46
C ALA A 52 -10.30 -1.63 1.29
N VAL A 53 -9.13 -1.08 1.57
CA VAL A 53 -8.22 -0.50 0.57
C VAL A 53 -6.81 -0.97 0.83
N SER A 54 -6.07 -1.34 -0.22
CA SER A 54 -4.68 -1.78 -0.13
C SER A 54 -3.92 -1.44 -1.42
N GLY A 55 -2.58 -1.51 -1.36
CA GLY A 55 -1.71 -1.41 -2.53
C GLY A 55 -1.68 -2.66 -3.41
N THR A 56 -2.43 -3.72 -3.08
CA THR A 56 -2.64 -4.89 -3.96
C THR A 56 -4.08 -5.38 -3.89
N GLN A 57 -4.55 -5.96 -5.00
CA GLN A 57 -5.89 -6.51 -5.11
C GLN A 57 -6.15 -7.65 -4.12
N GLU A 58 -5.22 -8.60 -4.00
CA GLU A 58 -5.35 -9.76 -3.12
C GLU A 58 -5.46 -9.34 -1.66
N HIS A 59 -4.69 -8.31 -1.27
CA HIS A 59 -4.69 -7.86 0.11
C HIS A 59 -5.94 -7.03 0.44
N ALA A 60 -6.46 -6.22 -0.49
CA ALA A 60 -7.75 -5.54 -0.32
C ALA A 60 -8.88 -6.56 -0.15
N MET A 61 -8.93 -7.59 -1.00
CA MET A 61 -9.90 -8.68 -0.90
C MET A 61 -9.76 -9.47 0.40
N SER A 62 -8.54 -9.81 0.81
CA SER A 62 -8.30 -10.52 2.06
C SER A 62 -8.75 -9.67 3.26
N ALA A 63 -8.35 -8.39 3.31
CA ALA A 63 -8.74 -7.47 4.37
C ALA A 63 -10.26 -7.35 4.48
N PHE A 64 -10.97 -7.25 3.34
CA PHE A 64 -12.43 -7.25 3.33
C PHE A 64 -12.99 -8.55 3.92
N LYS A 65 -12.60 -9.71 3.38
CA LYS A 65 -13.13 -11.02 3.82
C LYS A 65 -12.80 -11.37 5.27
N SER A 66 -11.72 -10.82 5.84
CA SER A 66 -11.36 -11.02 7.24
C SER A 66 -12.16 -10.16 8.21
N ASN A 67 -12.68 -9.00 7.78
CA ASN A 67 -13.34 -8.05 8.68
C ASN A 67 -14.87 -7.97 8.48
N VAL A 68 -15.38 -8.42 7.33
CA VAL A 68 -16.79 -8.33 6.97
C VAL A 68 -17.53 -9.61 7.38
N PRO A 69 -18.75 -9.54 7.96
CA PRO A 69 -19.50 -10.74 8.35
C PRO A 69 -19.86 -11.61 7.13
N GLU A 70 -19.91 -12.94 7.32
CA GLU A 70 -20.02 -13.94 6.25
C GLU A 70 -21.11 -13.63 5.22
N TYR A 71 -22.30 -13.25 5.69
CA TYR A 71 -23.45 -12.90 4.84
C TYR A 71 -23.14 -11.82 3.79
N TRP A 72 -22.26 -10.89 4.12
CA TRP A 72 -21.92 -9.74 3.27
C TRP A 72 -20.75 -10.02 2.32
N LYS A 73 -19.97 -11.08 2.56
CA LYS A 73 -18.73 -11.34 1.82
C LYS A 73 -18.97 -11.63 0.34
N ASP A 74 -20.08 -12.27 0.01
CA ASP A 74 -20.46 -12.62 -1.37
C ASP A 74 -21.00 -11.41 -2.16
N HIS A 75 -21.27 -10.29 -1.49
CA HIS A 75 -21.69 -9.03 -2.11
C HIS A 75 -20.53 -8.06 -2.34
N MET A 76 -19.29 -8.53 -2.21
CA MET A 76 -18.09 -7.74 -2.41
C MET A 76 -17.94 -7.31 -3.88
N THR A 77 -17.76 -6.02 -4.09
CA THR A 77 -17.23 -5.43 -5.32
C THR A 77 -15.74 -5.19 -5.14
N LEU A 78 -14.95 -5.49 -6.17
CA LEU A 78 -13.51 -5.28 -6.20
C LEU A 78 -13.18 -4.41 -7.40
N ASP A 79 -12.41 -3.34 -7.19
CA ASP A 79 -12.09 -2.36 -8.22
C ASP A 79 -10.70 -1.75 -7.98
N VAL A 80 -10.20 -1.04 -8.99
CA VAL A 80 -9.00 -0.19 -8.92
C VAL A 80 -9.46 1.26 -8.72
N ILE A 81 -8.76 2.01 -7.87
CA ILE A 81 -9.00 3.45 -7.70
C ILE A 81 -8.17 4.21 -8.75
N GLY A 82 -8.85 4.89 -9.68
CA GLY A 82 -8.24 5.67 -10.76
C GLY A 82 -9.28 6.35 -11.65
N ASP A 83 -8.83 6.92 -12.77
CA ASP A 83 -9.69 7.70 -13.68
C ASP A 83 -10.82 6.85 -14.30
N GLU A 84 -10.53 5.58 -14.55
CA GLU A 84 -11.45 4.59 -15.13
C GLU A 84 -12.36 3.92 -14.08
N SER A 85 -12.27 4.29 -12.81
CA SER A 85 -13.11 3.71 -11.75
C SER A 85 -14.60 3.92 -12.01
N SER A 86 -15.40 2.94 -11.59
CA SER A 86 -16.86 3.05 -11.66
C SER A 86 -17.38 4.27 -10.89
N ALA A 87 -18.58 4.77 -11.24
CA ALA A 87 -19.20 5.89 -10.52
C ALA A 87 -19.41 5.59 -9.02
N ALA A 88 -19.74 4.34 -8.68
CA ALA A 88 -19.88 3.88 -7.29
C ALA A 88 -18.53 3.92 -6.57
N THR A 89 -17.48 3.37 -7.18
CA THR A 89 -16.12 3.36 -6.65
C THR A 89 -15.61 4.78 -6.39
N ARG A 90 -15.81 5.71 -7.34
CA ARG A 90 -15.44 7.12 -7.16
C ARG A 90 -16.18 7.75 -5.98
N SER A 91 -17.47 7.50 -5.86
CA SER A 91 -18.29 8.03 -4.76
C SER A 91 -17.84 7.50 -3.40
N ILE A 92 -17.50 6.21 -3.31
CA ILE A 92 -16.98 5.58 -2.09
C ILE A 92 -15.58 6.11 -1.75
N THR A 93 -14.74 6.31 -2.76
CA THR A 93 -13.36 6.78 -2.58
C THR A 93 -13.30 8.13 -1.90
N CYS A 94 -14.26 9.02 -2.15
CA CYS A 94 -14.37 10.32 -1.49
C CYS A 94 -14.50 10.24 0.05
N TRP A 95 -14.89 9.09 0.59
CA TRP A 95 -15.01 8.85 2.04
C TRP A 95 -13.75 8.25 2.67
N ILE A 96 -12.77 7.86 1.86
CA ILE A 96 -11.49 7.34 2.35
C ILE A 96 -10.61 8.54 2.74
N PRO A 97 -10.12 8.61 3.99
CA PRO A 97 -9.21 9.67 4.39
C PRO A 97 -7.93 9.65 3.56
N GLN A 98 -7.51 10.80 3.03
CA GLN A 98 -6.25 10.89 2.26
C GLN A 98 -5.05 10.36 3.06
N ALA A 99 -4.98 10.64 4.36
CA ALA A 99 -3.92 10.14 5.23
C ALA A 99 -3.83 8.59 5.25
N ALA A 100 -4.94 7.88 5.06
CA ALA A 100 -4.92 6.42 4.96
C ALA A 100 -4.29 5.96 3.64
N LEU A 101 -4.59 6.64 2.53
CA LEU A 101 -3.97 6.39 1.24
C LEU A 101 -2.47 6.68 1.27
N ASP A 102 -2.06 7.79 1.89
CA ASP A 102 -0.65 8.15 2.03
C ASP A 102 0.14 7.12 2.85
N LEU A 103 -0.47 6.58 3.92
CA LEU A 103 0.13 5.48 4.70
C LEU A 103 0.28 4.20 3.88
N ILE A 104 -0.71 3.88 3.04
CA ILE A 104 -0.63 2.74 2.13
C ILE A 104 0.51 2.95 1.13
N ALA A 105 0.63 4.14 0.54
CA ALA A 105 1.68 4.45 -0.42
C ALA A 105 3.09 4.46 0.18
N GLY A 106 3.21 4.80 1.47
CA GLY A 106 4.49 4.79 2.19
C GLY A 106 5.03 3.39 2.54
N CYS A 107 4.25 2.33 2.33
CA CYS A 107 4.61 0.96 2.69
C CYS A 107 4.75 0.06 1.45
N PRO A 108 5.51 -1.04 1.52
CA PRO A 108 5.54 -2.01 0.44
C PRO A 108 4.13 -2.55 0.12
N PRO A 109 3.75 -2.72 -1.17
CA PRO A 109 2.44 -3.21 -1.54
C PRO A 109 2.09 -4.54 -0.84
N GLY A 110 0.87 -4.63 -0.32
CA GLY A 110 0.38 -5.83 0.37
C GLY A 110 0.79 -5.96 1.85
N THR A 111 1.44 -4.94 2.44
CA THR A 111 1.85 -4.97 3.86
C THR A 111 0.87 -4.30 4.81
N ASN A 112 0.09 -3.33 4.32
CA ASN A 112 -0.93 -2.63 5.09
C ASN A 112 -2.24 -2.54 4.31
N PHE A 113 -3.31 -2.20 5.03
CA PHE A 113 -4.61 -1.92 4.46
C PHE A 113 -5.35 -0.91 5.34
N TYR A 114 -6.26 -0.17 4.73
CA TYR A 114 -7.27 0.61 5.42
C TYR A 114 -8.58 -0.17 5.41
N PHE A 115 -9.26 -0.26 6.55
CA PHE A 115 -10.60 -0.82 6.65
C PHE A 115 -11.50 0.12 7.43
N ALA A 116 -12.71 0.34 6.93
CA ALA A 116 -13.71 1.12 7.61
C ALA A 116 -15.11 0.56 7.39
N ILE A 117 -15.97 0.88 8.35
CA ILE A 117 -17.41 0.62 8.31
C ILE A 117 -18.09 1.96 8.49
N MET A 118 -19.00 2.28 7.58
CA MET A 118 -19.87 3.44 7.70
C MET A 118 -21.31 2.95 7.80
N HIS A 119 -22.06 3.51 8.74
CA HIS A 119 -23.48 3.24 8.87
C HIS A 119 -24.22 4.57 8.92
N CYS A 120 -25.14 4.76 7.98
CA CYS A 120 -25.97 5.94 7.86
C CYS A 120 -27.41 5.56 8.23
N ASN A 121 -27.88 6.05 9.38
CA ASN A 121 -29.28 5.90 9.76
C ASN A 121 -30.17 6.76 8.84
N LEU A 122 -31.35 6.23 8.50
CA LEU A 122 -32.37 6.95 7.71
C LEU A 122 -33.34 7.78 8.60
N SER A 123 -32.97 8.03 9.86
CA SER A 123 -33.77 8.73 10.87
C SER A 123 -33.59 10.24 10.84
#